data_AF-A0A1H3MWY1-F1
#
_entry.id   AF-A0A1H3MWY1-F1
#
_cell.length_a   1.000
_cell.length_b   1.000
_cell.length_c   1.000
_cell.angle_alpha   90.00
_cell.angle_beta   90.00
_cell.angle_gamma   90.00
#
_symmetry.space_group_name_H-M   'P 1'
#
loop_
_entity.id
_entity.type
_entity.pdbx_description
1 polymer ?
#
loop_
_entity_poly.entity_id
_entity_poly.type
_entity_poly.pdbx_seq_one_letter_code
_entity_poly.pdbx_strand_id
1 'polypeptide(L)'
;MSALKRITAMAFVLLALQAAAPARAASLQVWNGWSWSDSGTVDFYGPVEFSYVGSGQRCDMRMSLSIVNGSATVTSASFTGNGNCDSLTAHALPWRFSAIWQYSGSVPPVVAAPVMTPPLYSVDIAGLRIAFSGPFGVTCPNPSGTATMTAYLDHAYPANGLVFSATLGPCRLQTRSSMALRSSTPVKAI
;
A
#
# COMPACT_ATOMS: atom_id res chain seq x y z
N MET A 1 43.64 50.24 3.53
CA MET A 1 42.37 49.81 2.91
C MET A 1 42.69 49.26 1.53
N SER A 2 42.02 48.18 1.10
CA SER A 2 42.17 47.44 -0.17
C SER A 2 43.25 46.35 -0.24
N ALA A 3 42.90 45.14 0.22
CA ALA A 3 43.28 43.86 -0.39
C ALA A 3 42.46 42.66 0.16
N LEU A 4 41.24 42.91 0.66
CA LEU A 4 40.36 41.85 1.20
C LEU A 4 39.15 41.68 0.28
N LYS A 5 39.40 41.28 -0.96
CA LYS A 5 38.34 40.98 -1.93
C LYS A 5 38.80 39.80 -2.78
N ARG A 6 37.99 38.74 -2.71
CA ARG A 6 38.01 37.50 -3.51
C ARG A 6 38.85 36.38 -2.89
N ILE A 7 38.33 35.16 -3.00
CA ILE A 7 38.89 33.87 -2.54
C ILE A 7 38.47 33.46 -1.13
N THR A 8 37.18 33.18 -0.95
CA THR A 8 36.68 32.09 -0.06
C THR A 8 35.19 31.87 -0.34
N ALA A 9 34.86 31.55 -1.59
CA ALA A 9 33.51 31.20 -2.01
C ALA A 9 33.61 30.06 -3.03
N MET A 10 34.19 28.91 -2.66
CA MET A 10 34.23 27.72 -3.51
C MET A 10 34.77 26.48 -2.77
N ALA A 11 34.29 26.20 -1.56
CA ALA A 11 34.68 24.96 -0.87
C ALA A 11 33.65 24.50 0.15
N PHE A 12 32.34 24.47 -0.17
CA PHE A 12 31.34 23.77 0.66
C PHE A 12 30.04 23.43 -0.12
N VAL A 13 30.15 23.06 -1.40
CA VAL A 13 28.99 22.58 -2.22
C VAL A 13 29.35 21.28 -2.94
N LEU A 14 30.11 20.39 -2.31
CA LEU A 14 30.55 19.13 -2.91
C LEU A 14 30.18 17.87 -2.10
N LEU A 15 29.22 17.99 -1.18
CA LEU A 15 28.71 16.87 -0.38
C LEU A 15 27.22 16.56 -0.56
N ALA A 16 26.56 17.13 -1.58
CA ALA A 16 25.12 16.95 -1.81
C ALA A 16 24.78 16.11 -3.06
N LEU A 17 25.69 15.24 -3.52
CA LEU A 17 25.36 14.17 -4.46
C LEU A 17 25.66 12.81 -3.83
N GLN A 18 25.10 12.55 -2.64
CA GLN A 18 24.62 11.19 -2.40
C GLN A 18 23.38 11.04 -3.28
N ALA A 19 23.61 10.64 -4.52
CA ALA A 19 22.57 10.02 -5.32
C ALA A 19 22.01 8.89 -4.45
N ALA A 20 20.81 9.10 -3.89
CA ALA A 20 20.05 8.02 -3.31
C ALA A 20 20.01 6.96 -4.40
N ALA A 21 20.72 5.84 -4.18
CA ALA A 21 20.61 4.70 -5.08
C ALA A 21 19.12 4.45 -5.24
N PRO A 22 18.60 4.29 -6.47
CA PRO A 22 17.19 3.96 -6.62
C PRO A 22 16.96 2.72 -5.77
N ALA A 23 16.14 2.86 -4.71
CA ALA A 23 15.74 1.73 -3.91
C ALA A 23 15.16 0.73 -4.91
N ARG A 24 15.85 -0.39 -5.12
CA ARG A 24 15.32 -1.45 -5.97
C ARG A 24 14.03 -1.88 -5.30
N ALA A 25 12.91 -1.79 -6.00
CA ALA A 25 11.67 -2.39 -5.53
C ALA A 25 11.97 -3.85 -5.22
N ALA A 26 11.70 -4.26 -3.98
CA ALA A 26 11.83 -5.65 -3.57
C ALA A 26 10.88 -6.49 -4.44
N SER A 27 11.34 -7.66 -4.86
CA SER A 27 10.51 -8.57 -5.64
C SER A 27 9.66 -9.42 -4.70
N LEU A 28 8.51 -9.90 -5.16
CA LEU A 28 7.58 -10.67 -4.34
C LEU A 28 7.58 -12.13 -4.75
N GLN A 29 7.48 -13.01 -3.76
CA GLN A 29 7.27 -14.43 -3.98
C GLN A 29 6.03 -14.89 -3.22
N VAL A 30 5.31 -15.85 -3.78
CA VAL A 30 4.14 -16.51 -3.18
C VAL A 30 4.44 -17.98 -2.93
N TRP A 31 3.97 -18.50 -1.80
CA TRP A 31 4.09 -19.91 -1.48
C TRP A 31 3.07 -20.73 -2.26
N ASN A 32 3.53 -21.69 -3.06
CA ASN A 32 2.68 -22.55 -3.88
C ASN A 32 2.31 -23.90 -3.21
N GLY A 33 2.61 -24.05 -1.92
CA GLY A 33 2.43 -25.29 -1.15
C GLY A 33 3.73 -26.05 -0.89
N TRP A 34 4.73 -25.90 -1.77
CA TRP A 34 5.98 -26.66 -1.71
C TRP A 34 7.23 -25.78 -1.77
N SER A 35 7.12 -24.64 -2.43
CA SER A 35 8.23 -23.72 -2.70
C SER A 35 7.74 -22.29 -2.83
N TRP A 36 8.68 -21.36 -2.72
CA TRP A 36 8.44 -19.96 -3.06
C TRP A 36 8.54 -19.80 -4.58
N SER A 37 7.50 -19.20 -5.17
CA SER A 37 7.39 -18.92 -6.60
C SER A 37 7.38 -17.42 -6.83
N ASP A 38 8.05 -16.94 -7.87
CA ASP A 38 7.98 -15.55 -8.32
C ASP A 38 6.72 -15.25 -9.15
N SER A 39 5.86 -16.25 -9.31
CA SER A 39 4.67 -16.21 -10.13
C SER A 39 3.51 -16.92 -9.44
N GLY A 40 2.33 -16.29 -9.44
CA GLY A 40 1.11 -16.85 -8.87
C GLY A 40 0.08 -15.80 -8.48
N THR A 41 -0.94 -16.23 -7.74
CA THR A 41 -2.02 -15.36 -7.27
C THR A 41 -2.20 -15.48 -5.76
N VAL A 42 -2.53 -14.38 -5.12
CA VAL A 42 -2.84 -14.33 -3.69
C VAL A 42 -3.95 -13.33 -3.44
N ASP A 43 -4.92 -13.73 -2.64
CA ASP A 43 -5.95 -12.83 -2.15
C ASP A 43 -5.61 -12.34 -0.75
N PHE A 44 -5.77 -11.04 -0.52
CA PHE A 44 -5.84 -10.43 0.79
C PHE A 44 -7.29 -10.15 1.15
N TYR A 45 -7.74 -10.57 2.33
CA TYR A 45 -9.12 -10.37 2.76
C TYR A 45 -9.23 -9.98 4.22
N GLY A 46 -10.24 -9.18 4.56
CA GLY A 46 -10.49 -8.77 5.94
C GLY A 46 -11.15 -7.40 6.06
N PRO A 47 -11.31 -6.91 7.30
CA PRO A 47 -12.12 -5.73 7.57
C PRO A 47 -11.37 -4.44 7.24
N VAL A 48 -12.08 -3.55 6.56
CA VAL A 48 -11.65 -2.19 6.20
C VAL A 48 -12.66 -1.16 6.68
N GLU A 49 -12.23 0.08 6.72
CA GLU A 49 -13.07 1.25 6.91
C GLU A 49 -12.93 2.16 5.69
N PHE A 50 -14.05 2.43 5.05
CA PHE A 50 -14.16 3.47 4.03
C PHE A 50 -14.88 4.66 4.65
N SER A 51 -14.39 5.87 4.41
CA SER A 51 -15.13 7.08 4.76
C SER A 51 -15.17 8.07 3.62
N TYR A 52 -16.26 8.83 3.55
CA TYR A 52 -16.44 9.94 2.63
C TYR A 52 -16.85 11.17 3.45
N VAL A 53 -16.06 12.25 3.37
CA VAL A 53 -16.28 13.52 4.10
C VAL A 53 -16.53 13.32 5.62
N GLY A 54 -15.86 12.32 6.22
CA GLY A 54 -15.96 12.03 7.65
C GLY A 54 -17.05 11.04 8.06
N SER A 55 -17.96 10.65 7.14
CA SER A 55 -18.90 9.56 7.38
C SER A 55 -18.26 8.22 7.04
N GLY A 56 -17.99 7.40 8.05
CA GLY A 56 -17.35 6.08 7.90
C GLY A 56 -18.35 4.93 7.79
N GLN A 57 -17.98 3.91 7.01
CA GLN A 57 -18.64 2.62 6.91
C GLN A 57 -17.61 1.51 7.07
N ARG A 58 -18.01 0.44 7.74
CA ARG A 58 -17.19 -0.75 7.98
C ARG A 58 -17.55 -1.80 6.94
N CYS A 59 -16.57 -2.19 6.14
CA CYS A 59 -16.72 -3.17 5.09
C CYS A 59 -15.71 -4.30 5.29
N ASP A 60 -15.92 -5.40 4.60
CA ASP A 60 -14.90 -6.39 4.32
C ASP A 60 -14.39 -6.18 2.90
N MET A 61 -13.08 -6.25 2.73
CA MET A 61 -12.41 -6.14 1.43
C MET A 61 -11.84 -7.50 1.05
N ARG A 62 -11.89 -7.82 -0.24
CA ARG A 62 -11.06 -8.85 -0.86
C ARG A 62 -10.30 -8.23 -2.01
N MET A 63 -8.98 -8.36 -1.99
CA MET A 63 -8.04 -7.79 -2.96
C MET A 63 -7.21 -8.92 -3.55
N SER A 64 -7.33 -9.13 -4.85
CA SER A 64 -6.60 -10.19 -5.55
C SER A 64 -5.34 -9.61 -6.18
N LEU A 65 -4.20 -10.23 -5.86
CA LEU A 65 -2.89 -9.86 -6.35
C LEU A 65 -2.39 -10.93 -7.32
N SER A 66 -1.93 -10.52 -8.49
CA SER A 66 -1.18 -11.37 -9.42
C SER A 66 0.29 -10.99 -9.37
N ILE A 67 1.16 -11.98 -9.22
CA ILE A 67 2.61 -11.85 -9.21
C ILE A 67 3.15 -12.56 -10.47
N VAL A 68 4.00 -11.87 -11.23
CA VAL A 68 4.65 -12.39 -12.44
C VAL A 68 6.10 -11.92 -12.44
N ASN A 69 7.05 -12.86 -12.46
CA ASN A 69 8.49 -12.58 -12.38
C ASN A 69 8.85 -11.64 -11.21
N GLY A 70 8.18 -11.82 -10.07
CA GLY A 70 8.37 -11.02 -8.86
C GLY A 70 7.72 -9.64 -8.85
N SER A 71 7.12 -9.20 -9.96
CA SER A 71 6.33 -7.96 -10.02
C SER A 71 4.87 -8.25 -9.68
N ALA A 72 4.28 -7.46 -8.81
CA ALA A 72 2.91 -7.67 -8.36
C ALA A 72 1.94 -6.57 -8.79
N THR A 73 0.71 -6.96 -9.10
CA THR A 73 -0.38 -6.06 -9.46
C THR A 73 -1.69 -6.52 -8.84
N VAL A 74 -2.46 -5.58 -8.29
CA VAL A 74 -3.83 -5.83 -7.85
C VAL A 74 -4.72 -5.90 -9.08
N THR A 75 -5.28 -7.08 -9.35
CA THR A 75 -6.12 -7.33 -10.53
C THR A 75 -7.60 -7.16 -10.25
N SER A 76 -8.01 -7.29 -8.98
CA SER A 76 -9.36 -7.00 -8.53
C SER A 76 -9.38 -6.56 -7.07
N ALA A 77 -10.39 -5.76 -6.73
CA ALA A 77 -10.74 -5.45 -5.36
C ALA A 77 -12.26 -5.35 -5.25
N SER A 78 -12.84 -6.03 -4.27
CA SER A 78 -14.26 -6.03 -3.97
C SER A 78 -14.50 -5.67 -2.51
N PHE A 79 -15.65 -5.06 -2.25
CA PHE A 79 -16.07 -4.65 -0.92
C PHE A 79 -17.43 -5.27 -0.64
N THR A 80 -17.59 -5.84 0.54
CA THR A 80 -18.82 -6.47 1.00
C THR A 80 -19.13 -6.05 2.43
N GLY A 81 -20.35 -6.32 2.90
CA GLY A 81 -20.74 -6.12 4.30
C GLY A 81 -21.99 -5.27 4.43
N ASN A 82 -22.17 -4.64 5.58
CA ASN A 82 -23.39 -3.90 5.89
C ASN A 82 -23.42 -2.51 5.24
N GLY A 83 -24.62 -1.97 5.05
CA GLY A 83 -24.80 -0.61 4.52
C GLY A 83 -24.51 -0.56 3.02
N ASN A 84 -23.68 0.40 2.61
CA ASN A 84 -23.42 0.67 1.19
C ASN A 84 -22.07 0.08 0.72
N CYS A 85 -21.53 -0.94 1.41
CA CYS A 85 -20.25 -1.54 1.04
C CYS A 85 -20.25 -2.13 -0.38
N ASP A 86 -21.34 -2.77 -0.80
CA ASP A 86 -21.47 -3.34 -2.15
C ASP A 86 -21.54 -2.27 -3.25
N SER A 87 -21.78 -1.00 -2.89
CA SER A 87 -21.75 0.14 -3.81
C SER A 87 -20.34 0.70 -4.03
N LEU A 88 -19.34 0.21 -3.29
CA LEU A 88 -17.94 0.53 -3.52
C LEU A 88 -17.39 -0.32 -4.66
N THR A 89 -16.89 0.33 -5.70
CA THR A 89 -16.33 -0.33 -6.88
C THR A 89 -14.89 0.12 -7.10
N ALA A 90 -13.98 -0.83 -7.23
CA ALA A 90 -12.60 -0.57 -7.65
C ALA A 90 -12.56 -0.20 -9.14
N HIS A 91 -11.86 0.88 -9.48
CA HIS A 91 -11.62 1.34 -10.85
C HIS A 91 -10.14 1.51 -11.13
N ALA A 92 -9.80 1.71 -12.41
CA ALA A 92 -8.43 1.91 -12.86
C ALA A 92 -7.49 0.72 -12.52
N LEU A 93 -8.05 -0.48 -12.47
CA LEU A 93 -7.28 -1.72 -12.36
C LEU A 93 -6.51 -1.97 -13.68
N PRO A 94 -5.34 -2.63 -13.63
CA PRO A 94 -4.67 -3.12 -12.41
C PRO A 94 -3.93 -2.03 -11.64
N TRP A 95 -3.90 -2.13 -10.30
CA TRP A 95 -3.08 -1.26 -9.46
C TRP A 95 -1.69 -1.88 -9.26
N ARG A 96 -0.64 -1.08 -9.32
CA ARG A 96 0.74 -1.56 -9.15
C ARG A 96 1.02 -1.79 -7.66
N PHE A 97 1.52 -2.95 -7.28
CA PHE A 97 1.89 -3.29 -5.90
C PHE A 97 3.41 -3.44 -5.83
N SER A 98 4.08 -2.55 -5.09
CA SER A 98 5.54 -2.49 -5.04
C SER A 98 6.01 -2.53 -3.60
N ALA A 99 6.68 -3.62 -3.19
CA ALA A 99 7.42 -3.64 -1.94
C ALA A 99 8.69 -2.78 -2.10
N ILE A 100 8.97 -1.91 -1.13
CA ILE A 100 9.97 -0.85 -1.34
C ILE A 100 11.16 -1.00 -0.40
N TRP A 101 10.91 -1.08 0.90
CA TRP A 101 11.96 -1.24 1.90
C TRP A 101 11.45 -1.98 3.13
N GLN A 102 12.37 -2.60 3.85
CA GLN A 102 12.08 -3.20 5.14
C GLN A 102 11.80 -2.11 6.19
N TYR A 103 10.69 -2.23 6.89
CA TYR A 103 10.33 -1.41 8.04
C TYR A 103 10.78 -2.11 9.33
N SER A 104 11.50 -1.38 10.18
CA SER A 104 12.19 -1.94 11.35
C SER A 104 11.30 -2.14 12.57
N GLY A 105 10.12 -1.52 12.62
CA GLY A 105 9.17 -1.65 13.74
C GLY A 105 8.20 -2.81 13.61
N SER A 106 7.58 -3.21 14.73
CA SER A 106 6.48 -4.18 14.75
C SER A 106 5.09 -3.54 14.63
N VAL A 107 4.96 -2.22 14.83
CA VAL A 107 3.72 -1.48 14.66
C VAL A 107 3.86 -0.57 13.44
N PRO A 108 3.11 -0.80 12.35
CA PRO A 108 3.10 0.09 11.19
C PRO A 108 2.70 1.53 11.57
N PRO A 109 3.20 2.55 10.87
CA PRO A 109 2.78 3.95 11.04
C PRO A 109 1.41 4.21 10.37
N VAL A 110 0.44 3.34 10.64
CA VAL A 110 -0.98 3.49 10.29
C VAL A 110 -1.73 3.67 11.61
N VAL A 111 -2.62 4.66 11.66
CA VAL A 111 -3.37 5.00 12.89
C VAL A 111 -4.13 3.75 13.37
N ALA A 112 -3.88 3.38 14.63
CA ALA A 112 -4.46 2.21 15.27
C ALA A 112 -4.16 0.87 14.55
N ALA A 113 -3.01 0.76 13.89
CA ALA A 113 -2.51 -0.52 13.38
C ALA A 113 -2.30 -1.54 14.52
N PRO A 114 -2.54 -2.85 14.27
CA PRO A 114 -2.14 -3.89 15.20
C PRO A 114 -0.61 -4.01 15.28
N VAL A 115 -0.13 -4.71 16.32
CA VAL A 115 1.23 -5.26 16.32
C VAL A 115 1.28 -6.38 15.28
N MET A 116 2.22 -6.28 14.34
CA MET A 116 2.46 -7.26 13.27
C MET A 116 3.79 -7.99 13.50
N THR A 117 3.99 -9.12 12.83
CA THR A 117 5.18 -9.97 12.99
C THR A 117 6.32 -9.50 12.08
N PRO A 118 7.45 -8.99 12.61
CA PRO A 118 8.58 -8.60 11.78
C PRO A 118 9.22 -9.81 11.05
N PRO A 119 9.94 -9.60 9.93
CA PRO A 119 10.17 -8.31 9.27
C PRO A 119 8.90 -7.77 8.61
N LEU A 120 8.72 -6.45 8.66
CA LEU A 120 7.69 -5.75 7.92
C LEU A 120 8.30 -5.13 6.67
N TYR A 121 7.52 -5.03 5.60
CA TYR A 121 7.90 -4.36 4.36
C TYR A 121 6.91 -3.26 4.06
N SER A 122 7.42 -2.05 3.80
CA SER A 122 6.60 -0.98 3.24
C SER A 122 6.27 -1.31 1.79
N VAL A 123 5.01 -1.09 1.44
CA VAL A 123 4.46 -1.35 0.12
C VAL A 123 3.73 -0.11 -0.36
N ASP A 124 3.99 0.29 -1.60
CA ASP A 124 3.14 1.24 -2.31
C ASP A 124 2.20 0.51 -3.26
N ILE A 125 0.92 0.86 -3.18
CA ILE A 125 -0.11 0.40 -4.10
C ILE A 125 -0.60 1.60 -4.91
N ALA A 126 -0.12 1.73 -6.14
CA ALA A 126 -0.33 2.90 -7.00
C ALA A 126 -1.39 2.66 -8.07
N GLY A 127 -2.17 3.69 -8.39
CA GLY A 127 -3.26 3.61 -9.38
C GLY A 127 -4.65 3.49 -8.76
N LEU A 128 -4.77 3.64 -7.44
CA LEU A 128 -6.05 3.48 -6.73
C LEU A 128 -7.09 4.50 -7.21
N ARG A 129 -8.25 3.99 -7.59
CA ARG A 129 -9.49 4.76 -7.76
C ARG A 129 -10.67 3.94 -7.29
N ILE A 130 -11.54 4.55 -6.47
CA ILE A 130 -12.72 3.88 -5.91
C ILE A 130 -13.93 4.74 -6.24
N ALA A 131 -14.94 4.15 -6.86
CA ALA A 131 -16.25 4.75 -7.00
C ALA A 131 -17.15 4.26 -5.86
N PHE A 132 -18.02 5.16 -5.38
CA PHE A 132 -19.04 4.87 -4.39
C PHE A 132 -20.39 5.29 -4.99
N SER A 133 -21.17 4.32 -5.44
CA SER A 133 -22.47 4.55 -6.06
C SER A 133 -23.61 4.70 -5.05
N GLY A 134 -23.30 4.88 -3.75
CA GLY A 134 -24.25 5.35 -2.75
C GLY A 134 -24.88 6.70 -3.14
N PRO A 135 -25.65 7.35 -2.25
CA PRO A 135 -26.57 8.44 -2.64
C PRO A 135 -25.94 9.63 -3.38
N PHE A 136 -24.62 9.78 -3.31
CA PHE A 136 -23.88 10.89 -3.91
C PHE A 136 -23.13 10.55 -5.21
N GLY A 137 -23.01 9.26 -5.59
CA GLY A 137 -22.35 8.85 -6.84
C GLY A 137 -20.94 9.42 -7.04
N VAL A 138 -20.04 9.19 -6.08
CA VAL A 138 -18.71 9.84 -6.05
C VAL A 138 -17.60 8.94 -6.54
N THR A 139 -16.57 9.52 -7.14
CA THR A 139 -15.33 8.81 -7.49
C THR A 139 -14.14 9.46 -6.83
N CYS A 140 -13.33 8.67 -6.13
CA CYS A 140 -12.21 9.10 -5.33
C CYS A 140 -10.89 8.54 -5.90
N PRO A 141 -9.86 9.39 -6.12
CA PRO A 141 -9.77 10.80 -5.70
C PRO A 141 -10.58 11.79 -6.55
N ASN A 142 -10.82 11.48 -7.83
CA ASN A 142 -11.72 12.17 -8.74
C ASN A 142 -12.00 11.23 -9.95
N PRO A 143 -12.90 11.56 -10.89
CA PRO A 143 -13.25 10.66 -11.99
C PRO A 143 -12.10 10.28 -12.93
N SER A 144 -11.07 11.11 -13.08
CA SER A 144 -9.96 10.87 -14.01
C SER A 144 -8.62 10.51 -13.34
N GLY A 145 -8.44 10.89 -12.08
CA GLY A 145 -7.20 10.75 -11.34
C GLY A 145 -7.13 9.46 -10.53
N THR A 146 -5.91 9.13 -10.11
CA THR A 146 -5.60 8.00 -9.23
C THR A 146 -4.78 8.48 -8.05
N ALA A 147 -4.72 7.68 -6.99
CA ALA A 147 -3.87 7.93 -5.84
C ALA A 147 -2.99 6.71 -5.52
N THR A 148 -2.08 6.90 -4.56
CA THR A 148 -1.23 5.85 -4.02
C THR A 148 -1.64 5.56 -2.58
N MET A 149 -1.65 4.29 -2.24
CA MET A 149 -1.91 3.76 -0.92
C MET A 149 -0.61 3.23 -0.32
N THR A 150 -0.29 3.66 0.90
CA THR A 150 0.83 3.09 1.65
C THR A 150 0.32 1.93 2.50
N ALA A 151 1.01 0.81 2.39
CA ALA A 151 0.71 -0.41 3.09
C ALA A 151 1.97 -1.01 3.75
N TYR A 152 1.75 -1.95 4.66
CA TYR A 152 2.78 -2.67 5.40
C TYR A 152 2.42 -4.14 5.41
N LEU A 153 3.29 -4.94 4.81
CA LEU A 153 3.17 -6.39 4.71
C LEU A 153 4.10 -7.04 5.74
N ASP A 154 3.58 -7.96 6.55
CA ASP A 154 4.39 -8.74 7.46
C ASP A 154 4.90 -10.04 6.84
N HIS A 155 5.67 -10.82 7.61
CA HIS A 155 6.15 -12.15 7.22
C HIS A 155 5.50 -13.26 8.07
N ALA A 156 4.29 -13.04 8.58
CA ALA A 156 3.63 -14.01 9.45
C ALA A 156 3.26 -15.31 8.70
N TYR A 157 3.41 -16.45 9.37
CA TYR A 157 3.01 -17.78 8.90
C TYR A 157 1.91 -18.33 9.82
N PRO A 158 0.84 -18.98 9.31
CA PRO A 158 0.64 -19.44 7.92
C PRO A 158 0.05 -18.40 6.95
N ALA A 159 -0.23 -17.18 7.40
CA ALA A 159 -0.80 -16.13 6.55
C ALA A 159 -0.25 -14.76 6.96
N ASN A 160 0.15 -13.96 5.97
CA ASN A 160 0.64 -12.62 6.20
C ASN A 160 -0.50 -11.68 6.58
N GLY A 161 -0.18 -10.70 7.41
CA GLY A 161 -0.94 -9.48 7.59
C GLY A 161 -0.55 -8.40 6.58
N LEU A 162 -1.54 -7.69 6.06
CA LEU A 162 -1.37 -6.45 5.31
C LEU A 162 -2.20 -5.34 5.98
N VAL A 163 -1.55 -4.27 6.40
CA VAL A 163 -2.17 -3.07 7.00
C VAL A 163 -1.94 -1.89 6.09
N PHE A 164 -2.94 -1.04 5.88
CA PHE A 164 -2.80 0.09 4.96
C PHE A 164 -3.67 1.27 5.36
N SER A 165 -3.31 2.44 4.82
CA SER A 165 -4.16 3.62 4.83
C SER A 165 -3.95 4.41 3.55
N ALA A 166 -5.03 4.91 2.98
CA ALA A 166 -5.05 5.72 1.77
C ALA A 166 -6.00 6.90 1.93
N THR A 167 -5.54 8.09 1.55
CA THR A 167 -6.38 9.27 1.37
C THR A 167 -6.58 9.48 -0.13
N LEU A 168 -7.82 9.39 -0.59
CA LEU A 168 -8.23 9.45 -1.99
C LEU A 168 -9.09 10.71 -2.17
N GLY A 169 -8.50 11.90 -2.04
CA GLY A 169 -9.26 13.15 -2.05
C GLY A 169 -10.23 13.23 -0.85
N PRO A 170 -11.56 13.34 -1.06
CA PRO A 170 -12.54 13.40 0.04
C PRO A 170 -12.83 12.03 0.67
N CYS A 171 -12.32 10.95 0.09
CA CYS A 171 -12.46 9.61 0.65
C CYS A 171 -11.21 9.19 1.43
N ARG A 172 -11.39 8.31 2.41
CA ARG A 172 -10.32 7.56 3.05
C ARG A 172 -10.65 6.08 3.01
N LEU A 173 -9.67 5.24 2.69
CA LEU A 173 -9.77 3.79 2.80
C LEU A 173 -8.61 3.29 3.67
N GLN A 174 -8.90 2.50 4.69
CA GLN A 174 -7.88 1.93 5.56
C GLN A 174 -8.31 0.57 6.09
N THR A 175 -7.37 -0.23 6.57
CA THR A 175 -7.71 -1.37 7.43
C THR A 175 -8.38 -0.91 8.72
N ARG A 176 -9.32 -1.68 9.24
CA ARG A 176 -10.02 -1.34 10.48
C ARG A 176 -9.04 -1.30 11.67
N SER A 177 -9.34 -0.49 12.68
CA SER A 177 -8.55 -0.41 13.92
C SER A 177 -8.22 -1.79 14.48
N SER A 178 -6.94 -1.99 14.82
CA SER A 178 -6.35 -3.21 15.37
C SER A 178 -6.53 -4.45 14.50
N MET A 179 -6.78 -4.28 13.21
CA MET A 179 -7.00 -5.36 12.24
C MET A 179 -6.05 -5.23 11.06
N ALA A 180 -5.84 -6.35 10.36
CA ALA A 180 -5.08 -6.43 9.13
C ALA A 180 -5.87 -7.27 8.12
N LEU A 181 -5.65 -7.06 6.82
CA LEU A 181 -6.05 -8.05 5.83
C LEU A 181 -5.16 -9.29 5.98
N ARG A 182 -5.72 -10.47 5.77
CA ARG A 182 -5.02 -11.75 5.80
C ARG A 182 -4.78 -12.24 4.38
N SER A 183 -3.59 -12.72 4.10
CA SER A 183 -3.31 -13.40 2.84
C SER A 183 -3.89 -14.82 2.86
N SER A 184 -4.39 -15.27 1.71
CA SER A 184 -4.84 -16.65 1.48
C SER A 184 -3.69 -17.65 1.42
N THR A 185 -2.52 -17.19 1.00
CA THR A 185 -1.25 -17.95 0.99
C THR A 185 -0.11 -17.05 1.47
N PRO A 186 0.96 -17.62 2.05
CA PRO A 186 2.14 -16.83 2.39
C PRO A 186 2.76 -16.11 1.18
N VAL A 187 3.15 -14.87 1.39
CA VAL A 187 3.86 -13.97 0.47
C VAL A 187 5.10 -13.45 1.21
N LYS A 188 6.20 -13.25 0.51
CA LYS A 188 7.36 -12.54 1.06
C LYS A 188 7.96 -11.59 0.04
N ALA A 189 8.53 -10.50 0.52
CA ALA A 189 9.40 -9.63 -0.26
C ALA A 189 10.85 -10.13 -0.15
N ILE A 190 11.60 -10.03 -1.25
CA ILE A 190 13.02 -10.40 -1.39
C ILE A 190 13.83 -9.30 -2.08
#